data_AF-A0A378C7L1-F1
#
_entry.id   AF-A0A378C7L1-F1
#
_cell.length_a   1.000
_cell.length_b   1.000
_cell.length_c   1.000
_cell.angle_alpha   90.00
_cell.angle_beta   90.00
_cell.angle_gamma   90.00
#
_symmetry.space_group_name_H-M   'P 1'
#
loop_
_entity.id
_entity.type
_entity.pdbx_description
1 polymer ?
#
loop_
_entity_poly.entity_id
_entity_poly.type
_entity_poly.pdbx_seq_one_letter_code
_entity_poly.pdbx_strand_id
1 'polypeptide(L)'
;MVQAQAEVLYLIRAPEMADAEQIFARIEKIAQGAALMTETQVSCRFEKACSSYLPNRTLEAAMYQAVCHYGTPAWSDEERAFAAAIRATLSANDINNSLNNIAGTSGEEGKTFARRHRDTLLIDEGGALGGHG
;
A
#
# COMPACT_ATOMS: atom_id res chain seq x y z
N MET A 1 -17.56 37.13 -3.43
CA MET A 1 -17.70 36.55 -4.79
C MET A 1 -18.00 35.08 -4.66
N VAL A 2 -18.88 34.54 -5.51
CA VAL A 2 -19.10 33.09 -5.64
C VAL A 2 -18.19 32.58 -6.78
N GLN A 3 -17.58 31.41 -6.62
CA GLN A 3 -16.64 30.86 -7.62
C GLN A 3 -17.41 30.34 -8.84
N ALA A 4 -16.99 30.74 -10.04
CA ALA A 4 -17.63 30.32 -11.29
C ALA A 4 -17.07 29.00 -11.84
N GLN A 5 -15.89 28.57 -11.41
CA GLN A 5 -15.20 27.36 -11.88
C GLN A 5 -14.46 26.67 -10.74
N ALA A 6 -14.38 25.34 -10.81
CA ALA A 6 -13.52 24.51 -9.98
C ALA A 6 -12.91 23.38 -10.83
N GLU A 7 -11.72 22.92 -10.46
CA GLU A 7 -11.03 21.80 -11.10
C GLU A 7 -10.43 20.91 -10.02
N VAL A 8 -10.46 19.60 -10.25
CA VAL A 8 -9.96 18.59 -9.31
C VAL A 8 -9.26 17.46 -10.06
N LEU A 9 -8.18 16.94 -9.49
CA LEU A 9 -7.46 15.77 -10.00
C LEU A 9 -7.71 14.57 -9.10
N TYR A 10 -8.24 13.49 -9.67
CA TYR A 10 -8.46 12.22 -8.97
C TYR A 10 -7.39 11.19 -9.33
N LEU A 11 -6.76 10.61 -8.31
CA LEU A 11 -5.91 9.42 -8.44
C LEU A 11 -6.69 8.19 -7.94
N ILE A 12 -7.08 7.32 -8.85
CA ILE A 12 -7.77 6.07 -8.54
C ILE A 12 -6.72 4.96 -8.41
N ARG A 13 -6.75 4.23 -7.29
CA ARG A 13 -5.89 3.06 -7.05
C ARG A 13 -6.77 1.85 -6.73
N ALA A 14 -6.56 0.77 -7.47
CA ALA A 14 -7.15 -0.53 -7.20
C ALA A 14 -6.12 -1.62 -7.53
N PRO A 15 -6.23 -2.83 -6.96
CA PRO A 15 -5.31 -3.94 -7.26
C PRO A 15 -5.33 -4.32 -8.75
N GLU A 16 -6.53 -4.34 -9.34
CA GLU A 16 -6.76 -4.67 -10.74
C GLU A 16 -7.28 -3.46 -11.53
N MET A 17 -6.93 -3.39 -12.82
CA MET A 17 -7.35 -2.28 -13.69
C MET A 17 -8.87 -2.23 -13.89
N ALA A 18 -9.53 -3.38 -13.99
CA ALA A 18 -10.99 -3.45 -14.14
C ALA A 18 -11.72 -2.80 -12.95
N ASP A 19 -11.18 -2.90 -11.74
CA ASP A 19 -11.75 -2.27 -10.56
C ASP A 19 -11.59 -0.75 -10.61
N ALA A 20 -10.42 -0.27 -11.05
CA ALA A 20 -10.17 1.16 -11.22
C ALA A 20 -11.11 1.78 -12.28
N GLU A 21 -11.35 1.08 -13.38
CA GLU A 21 -12.31 1.50 -14.42
C GLU A 21 -13.75 1.57 -13.89
N GLN A 22 -14.19 0.59 -13.10
CA GLN A 22 -15.51 0.61 -12.47
C GLN A 22 -15.66 1.78 -11.49
N ILE A 23 -14.63 2.08 -10.71
CA ILE A 23 -14.62 3.24 -9.81
C ILE A 23 -14.69 4.54 -10.62
N PHE A 24 -13.90 4.66 -11.69
CA PHE A 24 -13.94 5.83 -12.58
C PHE A 24 -15.34 6.07 -13.15
N ALA A 25 -15.98 5.02 -13.70
CA ALA A 25 -17.34 5.12 -14.24
C ALA A 25 -18.37 5.55 -13.17
N ARG A 26 -18.18 5.16 -11.91
CA ARG A 26 -19.04 5.62 -10.80
C ARG A 26 -18.79 7.09 -10.47
N ILE A 27 -17.54 7.53 -10.43
CA ILE A 27 -17.18 8.94 -10.19
C ILE A 27 -17.77 9.83 -11.28
N GLU A 28 -17.66 9.42 -12.54
CA GLU A 28 -18.24 10.14 -13.68
C GLU A 28 -19.75 10.31 -13.55
N LYS A 29 -20.49 9.23 -13.23
CA LYS A 29 -21.94 9.29 -12.99
C LYS A 29 -22.32 10.25 -11.86
N ILE A 30 -21.55 10.28 -10.78
CA ILE A 30 -21.78 11.20 -9.66
C ILE A 30 -21.55 12.64 -10.11
N ALA A 31 -20.46 12.90 -10.83
CA ALA A 31 -20.15 14.22 -11.34
C ALA A 31 -21.24 14.75 -12.30
N GLN A 32 -21.74 13.90 -13.19
CA GLN A 32 -22.87 14.21 -14.07
C GLN A 32 -24.16 14.49 -13.28
N GLY A 33 -24.47 13.69 -12.25
CA GLY A 33 -25.63 13.91 -11.39
C GLY A 33 -25.55 15.22 -10.61
N ALA A 34 -24.37 15.58 -10.08
CA ALA A 34 -24.14 16.85 -9.40
C ALA A 34 -24.27 18.03 -10.36
N ALA A 35 -23.74 17.92 -11.58
CA ALA A 35 -23.88 18.94 -12.62
C ALA A 35 -25.35 19.18 -12.96
N LEU A 36 -26.12 18.11 -13.14
CA LEU A 36 -27.56 18.17 -13.41
C LEU A 36 -28.34 18.86 -12.27
N MET A 37 -28.07 18.49 -11.02
CA MET A 37 -28.77 19.05 -9.84
C MET A 37 -28.49 20.54 -9.64
N THR A 38 -27.33 21.02 -10.10
CA THR A 38 -26.86 22.39 -9.84
C THR A 38 -26.90 23.28 -11.08
N GLU A 39 -27.47 22.79 -12.18
CA GLU A 39 -27.50 23.47 -13.48
C GLU A 39 -26.09 23.90 -13.95
N THR A 40 -25.07 23.14 -13.58
CA THR A 40 -23.67 23.37 -13.99
C THR A 40 -23.23 22.39 -15.07
N GLN A 41 -22.03 22.62 -15.61
CA GLN A 41 -21.41 21.75 -16.61
C GLN A 41 -20.18 21.08 -15.99
N VAL A 42 -19.95 19.82 -16.36
CA VAL A 42 -18.76 19.08 -15.95
C VAL A 42 -18.09 18.48 -17.19
N SER A 43 -16.77 18.49 -17.19
CA SER A 43 -15.96 17.79 -18.18
C SER A 43 -14.89 16.98 -17.45
N CYS A 44 -14.62 15.76 -17.93
CA CYS A 44 -13.60 14.89 -17.38
C CYS A 44 -12.54 14.61 -18.45
N ARG A 45 -11.26 14.74 -18.08
CA ARG A 45 -10.13 14.41 -18.93
C ARG A 45 -9.34 13.28 -18.30
N PHE A 46 -9.04 12.25 -19.09
CA PHE A 46 -8.14 11.19 -18.67
C PHE A 46 -6.68 11.62 -18.87
N GLU A 47 -5.92 11.67 -17.79
CA GLU A 47 -4.51 12.09 -17.82
C GLU A 47 -3.54 10.92 -17.98
N LYS A 48 -3.67 9.86 -17.16
CA LYS A 48 -2.78 8.69 -17.21
C LYS A 48 -3.40 7.42 -16.64
N ALA A 49 -2.93 6.28 -17.14
CA ALA A 49 -3.08 4.95 -16.53
C ALA A 49 -1.70 4.33 -16.27
N CYS A 50 -1.62 3.48 -15.25
CA CYS A 50 -0.49 2.56 -15.08
C CYS A 50 -0.98 1.16 -15.42
N SER A 51 -0.22 0.38 -16.21
CA SER A 51 -0.54 -1.02 -16.45
C SER A 51 -0.49 -1.84 -15.16
N SER A 52 -1.18 -2.98 -15.13
CA SER A 52 -1.09 -3.94 -14.03
C SER A 52 0.37 -4.32 -13.75
N TYR A 53 0.66 -4.56 -12.47
CA TYR A 53 1.96 -5.03 -12.03
C TYR A 53 2.17 -6.48 -12.48
N LEU A 54 3.27 -6.72 -13.20
CA LEU A 54 3.68 -8.07 -13.63
C LEU A 54 4.99 -8.44 -12.91
N PRO A 55 4.93 -9.19 -11.80
CA PRO A 55 6.11 -9.56 -11.02
C PRO A 55 7.02 -10.53 -11.78
N ASN A 56 8.33 -10.33 -11.66
CA ASN A 56 9.32 -11.31 -12.13
C ASN A 56 9.77 -12.16 -10.94
N ARG A 57 9.10 -13.30 -10.76
CA ARG A 57 9.32 -14.20 -9.62
C ARG A 57 10.76 -14.73 -9.55
N THR A 58 11.43 -14.92 -10.69
CA THR A 58 12.82 -15.38 -10.72
C THR A 58 13.77 -14.32 -10.17
N LEU A 59 13.62 -13.08 -10.61
CA LEU A 59 14.44 -11.97 -10.10
C LEU A 59 14.12 -11.67 -8.63
N GLU A 60 12.84 -11.72 -8.24
CA GLU A 60 12.44 -11.58 -6.83
C GLU A 60 13.12 -12.62 -5.94
N ALA A 61 13.13 -13.89 -6.35
CA ALA A 61 13.79 -14.96 -5.58
C ALA A 61 15.31 -14.74 -5.49
N ALA A 62 15.96 -14.34 -6.57
CA ALA A 62 17.39 -14.04 -6.57
C ALA A 62 17.74 -12.85 -5.66
N MET A 63 16.94 -11.78 -5.72
CA MET A 63 17.09 -10.62 -4.84
C MET A 63 16.86 -11.00 -3.38
N TYR A 64 15.84 -11.82 -3.12
CA TYR A 64 15.55 -12.31 -1.78
C TYR A 64 16.72 -13.11 -1.19
N GLN A 65 17.29 -14.04 -1.95
CA GLN A 65 18.48 -14.80 -1.54
C GLN A 65 19.67 -13.89 -1.21
N ALA A 66 19.90 -12.84 -2.00
CA ALA A 66 20.96 -11.87 -1.73
C ALA A 66 20.71 -11.11 -0.41
N VAL A 67 19.47 -10.68 -0.15
CA VAL A 67 19.11 -10.02 1.11
C VAL A 67 19.31 -10.96 2.30
N CYS A 68 18.87 -12.22 2.19
CA CYS A 68 19.09 -13.22 3.23
C CYS A 68 20.58 -13.49 3.50
N HIS A 69 21.43 -13.44 2.46
CA HIS A 69 22.87 -13.65 2.61
C HIS A 69 23.53 -12.56 3.47
N TYR A 70 23.16 -11.30 3.28
CA TYR A 70 23.72 -10.18 4.06
C TYR A 70 23.05 -10.01 5.43
N GLY A 71 21.81 -10.51 5.58
CA GLY A 71 21.08 -10.45 6.84
C GLY A 71 20.66 -9.05 7.25
N THR A 72 20.16 -8.92 8.47
CA THR A 72 19.82 -7.63 9.08
C THR A 72 21.02 -7.05 9.82
N PRO A 73 21.16 -5.72 9.89
CA PRO A 73 22.21 -5.10 10.68
C PRO A 73 22.05 -5.42 12.17
N ALA A 74 23.16 -5.41 12.91
CA ALA A 74 23.13 -5.49 14.36
C ALA A 74 22.64 -4.14 14.92
N TRP A 75 21.52 -4.17 15.62
CA TRP A 75 20.93 -2.97 16.23
C TRP A 75 21.59 -2.67 17.58
N SER A 76 21.90 -1.39 17.81
CA SER A 76 22.32 -0.85 19.10
C SER A 76 21.13 -0.64 20.04
N ASP A 77 21.42 -0.42 21.32
CA ASP A 77 20.37 -0.13 22.32
C ASP A 77 19.71 1.24 22.08
N GLU A 78 20.48 2.21 21.57
CA GLU A 78 19.98 3.53 21.20
C GLU A 78 18.96 3.43 20.05
N GLU A 79 19.25 2.62 19.03
CA GLU A 79 18.33 2.37 17.91
C GLU A 79 17.06 1.63 18.35
N ARG A 80 17.18 0.66 19.26
CA ARG A 80 16.02 -0.02 19.86
C ARG A 80 15.15 0.96 20.64
N ALA A 81 15.75 1.84 21.44
CA ALA A 81 15.03 2.86 22.20
C ALA A 81 14.32 3.86 21.27
N PHE A 82 14.99 4.28 20.19
CA PHE A 82 14.40 5.15 19.17
C PHE A 82 13.21 4.49 18.45
N ALA A 83 13.35 3.23 18.05
CA ALA A 83 12.26 2.45 17.46
C ALA A 83 11.05 2.32 18.41
N ALA A 84 11.31 2.13 19.70
CA ALA A 84 10.26 2.08 20.72
C ALA A 84 9.52 3.42 20.86
N ALA A 85 10.25 4.54 20.81
CA ALA A 85 9.65 5.87 20.82
C ALA A 85 8.75 6.09 19.60
N ILE A 86 9.19 5.71 18.39
CA ILE A 86 8.35 5.77 17.18
C ILE A 86 7.11 4.89 17.35
N ARG A 87 7.27 3.64 17.79
CA ARG A 87 6.16 2.70 17.96
C ARG A 87 5.13 3.20 18.96
N ALA A 88 5.54 3.93 20.00
CA ALA A 88 4.64 4.57 20.95
C ALA A 88 3.78 5.69 20.35
N THR A 89 4.19 6.30 19.22
CA THR A 89 3.39 7.29 18.48
C THR A 89 2.33 6.68 17.58
N LEU A 90 2.38 5.36 17.33
CA LEU A 90 1.45 4.67 16.45
C LEU A 90 0.23 4.20 17.23
N SER A 91 -0.96 4.41 16.67
CA SER A 91 -2.18 3.85 17.23
C SER A 91 -2.27 2.35 16.97
N ALA A 92 -3.10 1.65 17.74
CA ALA A 92 -3.42 0.25 17.46
C ALA A 92 -3.99 0.06 16.05
N ASN A 93 -4.71 1.05 15.52
CA ASN A 93 -5.23 1.02 14.16
C ASN A 93 -4.11 1.10 13.11
N ASP A 94 -3.10 1.94 13.33
CA ASP A 94 -1.95 2.06 12.42
C ASP A 94 -1.15 0.75 12.35
N ILE A 95 -0.91 0.13 13.52
CA ILE A 95 -0.24 -1.16 13.62
C ILE A 95 -1.06 -2.24 12.90
N ASN A 96 -2.37 -2.32 13.16
CA ASN A 96 -3.24 -3.31 12.53
C ASN A 96 -3.33 -3.12 11.01
N ASN A 97 -3.43 -1.88 10.52
CA ASN A 97 -3.44 -1.58 9.10
C ASN A 97 -2.14 -2.00 8.42
N SER A 98 -0.99 -1.71 9.05
CA SER A 98 0.31 -2.17 8.56
C SER A 98 0.38 -3.70 8.46
N LEU A 99 -0.04 -4.42 9.50
CA LEU A 99 -0.06 -5.89 9.51
C LEU A 99 -1.02 -6.48 8.46
N ASN A 100 -2.18 -5.86 8.25
CA ASN A 100 -3.13 -6.29 7.22
C ASN A 100 -2.56 -6.12 5.81
N ASN A 101 -1.85 -5.01 5.56
CA ASN A 101 -1.17 -4.78 4.30
C ASN A 101 -0.10 -5.85 4.04
N ILE A 102 0.71 -6.18 5.05
CA ILE A 102 1.72 -7.24 4.97
C ILE A 102 1.06 -8.62 4.76
N ALA A 103 -0.03 -8.90 5.45
CA ALA A 103 -0.77 -10.16 5.27
C ALA A 103 -1.32 -10.32 3.85
N GLY A 104 -1.57 -9.22 3.13
CA GLY A 104 -2.08 -9.20 1.77
C GLY A 104 -1.02 -9.42 0.68
N THR A 105 0.28 -9.39 0.98
CA THR A 105 1.32 -9.42 -0.07
C THR A 105 1.65 -10.82 -0.60
N SER A 106 1.64 -11.84 0.27
CA SER A 106 2.15 -13.19 -0.07
C SER A 106 1.23 -14.34 0.40
N GLY A 107 -0.08 -14.10 0.50
CA GLY A 107 -1.02 -15.14 0.94
C GLY A 107 -0.75 -15.65 2.36
N GLU A 108 -0.68 -16.97 2.56
CA GLU A 108 -0.46 -17.57 3.89
C GLU A 108 0.90 -17.23 4.51
N GLU A 109 1.93 -17.06 3.69
CA GLU A 109 3.25 -16.66 4.16
C GLU A 109 3.23 -15.23 4.72
N GLY A 110 2.56 -14.30 4.02
CA GLY A 110 2.36 -12.92 4.48
C GLY A 110 1.57 -12.87 5.79
N LYS A 111 0.50 -13.66 5.90
CA LYS A 111 -0.29 -13.77 7.14
C LYS A 111 0.54 -14.29 8.31
N THR A 112 1.38 -15.29 8.06
CA THR A 112 2.25 -15.90 9.07
C THR A 112 3.30 -14.90 9.55
N PHE A 113 3.93 -14.18 8.62
CA PHE A 113 4.87 -13.11 8.92
C PHE A 113 4.22 -11.99 9.75
N ALA A 114 3.04 -11.50 9.34
CA ALA A 114 2.32 -10.45 10.07
C ALA A 114 1.97 -10.88 11.51
N ARG A 115 1.63 -12.15 11.73
CA ARG A 115 1.38 -12.68 13.08
C ARG A 115 2.65 -12.74 13.91
N ARG A 116 3.74 -13.25 13.34
CA ARG A 116 5.04 -13.36 14.03
C ARG A 116 5.60 -12.01 14.46
N HIS A 117 5.49 -11.00 13.59
CA HIS A 117 6.12 -9.70 13.80
C HIS A 117 5.18 -8.64 14.39
N ARG A 118 4.01 -9.03 14.92
CA ARG A 118 3.07 -8.09 15.54
C ARG A 118 3.74 -7.24 16.62
N ASP A 119 4.52 -7.86 17.50
CA ASP A 119 5.13 -7.19 18.66
C ASP A 119 6.63 -6.90 18.49
N THR A 120 7.18 -7.23 17.32
CA THR A 120 8.58 -6.98 16.99
C THR A 120 8.82 -5.48 16.77
N LEU A 121 9.80 -4.91 17.49
CA LEU A 121 10.20 -3.50 17.38
C LEU A 121 11.07 -3.24 16.15
N LEU A 122 12.05 -4.10 15.92
CA LEU A 122 12.95 -4.08 14.77
C LEU A 122 13.06 -5.51 14.25
N ILE A 123 12.89 -5.70 12.95
CA ILE A 123 13.04 -7.02 12.33
C ILE A 123 14.54 -7.32 12.26
N ASP A 124 14.91 -8.42 12.90
CA ASP A 124 16.26 -8.91 13.14
C ASP A 124 16.49 -10.28 12.49
N GLU A 125 15.53 -10.74 11.69
CA GLU A 125 15.65 -11.88 10.79
C GLU A 125 15.82 -11.37 9.35
N GLY A 126 16.94 -11.70 8.71
CA GLY A 126 17.18 -11.47 7.30
C GLY A 126 16.28 -12.35 6.44
N GLY A 127 15.01 -11.97 6.29
CA GLY A 127 14.03 -12.70 5.50
C GLY A 127 13.78 -14.11 6.02
N ALA A 128 12.73 -14.28 6.82
CA ALA A 128 12.12 -15.58 7.06
C ALA A 128 10.76 -15.66 6.35
N LEU A 129 10.79 -15.48 5.03
CA LEU A 129 9.78 -15.85 4.05
C LEU A 129 10.43 -16.79 3.02
N GLY A 130 10.63 -18.05 3.38
CA GLY A 130 11.10 -19.07 2.44
C GLY A 130 12.30 -19.86 2.93
N GLY A 131 12.05 -20.82 3.82
CA GLY A 131 12.93 -21.95 4.02
C GLY A 131 12.06 -23.20 4.05
N HIS A 132 12.03 -23.93 2.93
CA HIS A 132 12.00 -25.41 2.88
C HIS A 132 11.99 -25.88 1.42
N GLY A 133 12.97 -26.75 1.11
CA GLY A 133 12.83 -27.95 0.26
C GLY A 133 12.50 -27.76 -1.21
#